data_AF-A0A850LKR4-F1
#
_entry.id   AF-A0A850LKR4-F1
#
_cell.length_a   1.000
_cell.length_b   1.000
_cell.length_c   1.000
_cell.angle_alpha   90.00
_cell.angle_beta   90.00
_cell.angle_gamma   90.00
#
_symmetry.space_group_name_H-M   'P 1'
#
loop_
_entity.id
_entity.type
_entity.pdbx_description
1 polymer ?
#
loop_
_entity_poly.entity_id
_entity_poly.type
_entity_poly.pdbx_seq_one_letter_code
_entity_poly.pdbx_strand_id
1 'polypeptide(L)'
;MHRILLAALLLLAAPLTATATEEQVVLGLSRDRVAITADFDGSDILIFGAIKRETPIPDGDPLQVIVAVSGPSAPVLVRRKEKKLGIWVNTDSVLVDSAPSFYAAATSAPFSQALSDTEDLRHRVSIRRAIRSVGADMNIADAQEFTRAVMRIRQNEGLYSIRENTVAVDEQTLFRTEIDMPANLTEGEYIARIFLTRGGRVVSSFQTTIDVRKVGLERFLFNLAHQQPVLYGLMSLAIAIAAGWGASAAFRALRGN
;
A
#
# COMPACT_ATOMS: atom_id res chain seq x y z
N MET A 1 24.66 -4.77 -64.01
CA MET A 1 23.85 -3.80 -63.25
C MET A 1 22.62 -4.42 -62.57
N HIS A 2 21.94 -5.41 -63.15
CA HIS A 2 20.76 -6.03 -62.54
C HIS A 2 21.03 -6.86 -61.27
N ARG A 3 22.24 -7.42 -61.12
CA ARG A 3 22.63 -8.19 -59.91
C ARG A 3 22.84 -7.32 -58.66
N ILE A 4 23.19 -6.06 -58.83
CA ILE A 4 23.39 -5.10 -57.73
C ILE A 4 22.03 -4.57 -57.23
N LEU A 5 21.07 -4.40 -58.14
CA LEU A 5 19.69 -4.03 -57.82
C LEU A 5 18.94 -5.13 -57.03
N LEU A 6 19.20 -6.41 -57.33
CA LEU A 6 18.61 -7.53 -56.57
C LEU A 6 19.16 -7.65 -55.15
N ALA A 7 20.44 -7.33 -54.94
CA ALA A 7 21.04 -7.31 -53.59
C ALA A 7 20.51 -6.15 -52.73
N ALA A 8 20.20 -5.01 -53.35
CA ALA A 8 19.60 -3.87 -52.65
C ALA A 8 18.13 -4.09 -52.26
N LEU A 9 17.38 -4.90 -53.04
CA LEU A 9 15.99 -5.23 -52.73
C LEU A 9 15.85 -6.27 -51.61
N LEU A 10 16.85 -7.15 -51.44
CA LEU A 10 16.88 -8.16 -50.37
C LEU A 10 17.27 -7.58 -49.00
N LEU A 11 17.99 -6.44 -48.94
CA LEU A 11 18.25 -5.75 -47.67
C LEU A 11 17.06 -4.94 -47.14
N LEU A 12 16.05 -4.67 -47.97
CA LEU A 12 14.83 -3.97 -47.58
C LEU A 12 13.73 -4.92 -47.05
N ALA A 13 13.98 -6.23 -47.10
CA ALA A 13 13.11 -7.27 -46.56
C ALA A 13 13.59 -7.82 -45.20
N ALA A 14 14.36 -7.03 -44.45
CA ALA A 14 14.60 -7.33 -43.04
C ALA A 14 13.26 -7.24 -42.30
N PRO A 15 12.80 -8.30 -41.61
CA PRO A 15 11.54 -8.25 -40.89
C PRO A 15 11.65 -7.18 -39.81
N LEU A 16 10.87 -6.12 -40.00
CA LEU A 16 10.63 -5.08 -39.01
C LEU A 16 10.06 -5.75 -37.76
N THR A 17 10.76 -5.53 -36.64
CA THR A 17 10.21 -5.50 -35.29
C THR A 17 9.47 -6.75 -34.83
N ALA A 18 10.16 -7.61 -34.07
CA ALA A 18 9.49 -8.39 -33.04
C ALA A 18 8.77 -7.41 -32.10
N THR A 19 7.47 -7.25 -32.28
CA THR A 19 6.60 -6.58 -31.34
C THR A 19 6.64 -7.38 -30.05
N ALA A 20 7.38 -6.90 -29.06
CA ALA A 20 7.30 -7.39 -27.69
C ALA A 20 5.82 -7.30 -27.29
N THR A 21 5.13 -8.44 -27.29
CA THR A 21 3.69 -8.48 -27.07
C THR A 21 3.48 -8.36 -25.56
N GLU A 22 2.69 -7.38 -25.18
CA GLU A 22 2.56 -6.89 -23.80
C GLU A 22 1.72 -7.87 -22.96
N GLU A 23 2.30 -8.47 -21.93
CA GLU A 23 1.54 -9.20 -20.91
C GLU A 23 0.72 -8.18 -20.09
N GLN A 24 -0.60 -8.32 -20.07
CA GLN A 24 -1.49 -7.38 -19.38
C GLN A 24 -2.11 -8.04 -18.13
N VAL A 25 -2.13 -7.32 -17.02
CA VAL A 25 -2.78 -7.79 -15.80
C VAL A 25 -4.26 -7.42 -15.86
N VAL A 26 -5.15 -8.40 -15.66
CA VAL A 26 -6.58 -8.18 -15.41
C VAL A 26 -6.83 -8.51 -13.94
N LEU A 27 -6.88 -7.47 -13.10
CA LEU A 27 -6.95 -7.60 -11.65
C LEU A 27 -8.40 -7.64 -11.15
N GLY A 28 -8.65 -8.40 -10.08
CA GLY A 28 -9.84 -8.27 -9.23
C GLY A 28 -9.44 -8.22 -7.75
N LEU A 29 -9.84 -7.19 -7.02
CA LEU A 29 -9.61 -7.13 -5.56
C LEU A 29 -10.75 -7.82 -4.80
N SER A 30 -10.44 -8.55 -3.74
CA SER A 30 -11.50 -9.07 -2.84
C SER A 30 -12.26 -7.93 -2.16
N ARG A 31 -11.55 -6.87 -1.79
CA ARG A 31 -12.09 -5.65 -1.19
C ARG A 31 -11.28 -4.45 -1.69
N ASP A 32 -11.97 -3.45 -2.21
CA ASP A 32 -11.41 -2.15 -2.63
C ASP A 32 -11.48 -1.09 -1.51
N ARG A 33 -11.94 -1.49 -0.31
CA ARG A 33 -12.17 -0.59 0.83
C ARG A 33 -11.94 -1.28 2.17
N VAL A 34 -11.28 -0.56 3.09
CA VAL A 34 -11.13 -0.97 4.50
C VAL A 34 -11.82 0.04 5.42
N ALA A 35 -12.55 -0.50 6.37
CA ALA A 35 -13.39 0.23 7.30
C ALA A 35 -12.77 0.14 8.71
N ILE A 36 -12.32 1.27 9.25
CA ILE A 36 -11.77 1.35 10.63
C ILE A 36 -12.92 1.69 11.59
N THR A 37 -13.40 0.70 12.34
CA THR A 37 -14.40 0.84 13.41
C THR A 37 -13.76 1.04 14.78
N ALA A 38 -14.56 1.33 15.81
CA ALA A 38 -14.06 1.52 17.20
C ALA A 38 -13.47 0.23 17.80
N ASP A 39 -13.84 -0.93 17.27
CA ASP A 39 -13.39 -2.28 17.59
C ASP A 39 -12.41 -2.86 16.54
N PHE A 40 -11.87 -2.03 15.63
CA PHE A 40 -10.93 -2.46 14.60
C PHE A 40 -9.62 -2.97 15.23
N ASP A 41 -9.34 -4.26 15.06
CA ASP A 41 -8.13 -4.96 15.53
C ASP A 41 -7.13 -5.27 14.41
N GLY A 42 -7.47 -4.90 13.17
CA GLY A 42 -6.70 -5.14 11.96
C GLY A 42 -7.59 -5.72 10.86
N SER A 43 -7.06 -5.86 9.66
CA SER A 43 -7.75 -6.57 8.59
C SER A 43 -6.78 -7.17 7.59
N ASP A 44 -7.11 -8.35 7.10
CA ASP A 44 -6.38 -8.98 6.01
C ASP A 44 -7.04 -8.61 4.67
N ILE A 45 -6.24 -8.06 3.75
CA ILE A 45 -6.69 -7.80 2.38
C ILE A 45 -6.19 -8.91 1.46
N LEU A 46 -7.13 -9.71 0.96
CA LEU A 46 -6.85 -10.64 -0.14
C LEU A 46 -6.80 -9.89 -1.47
N ILE A 47 -5.62 -9.85 -2.06
CA ILE A 47 -5.35 -9.31 -3.40
C ILE A 47 -5.17 -10.50 -4.34
N PHE A 48 -6.01 -10.60 -5.37
CA PHE A 48 -5.89 -11.62 -6.40
C PHE A 48 -5.98 -11.00 -7.80
N GLY A 49 -5.68 -11.77 -8.81
CA GLY A 49 -5.75 -11.28 -10.19
C GLY A 49 -5.39 -12.35 -11.19
N ALA A 50 -5.84 -12.13 -12.43
CA ALA A 50 -5.46 -12.95 -13.56
C ALA A 50 -4.46 -12.20 -14.44
N ILE A 51 -3.50 -12.93 -14.98
CA ILE A 51 -2.53 -12.47 -15.97
C ILE A 51 -3.09 -12.85 -17.33
N LYS A 52 -3.51 -11.84 -18.09
CA LYS A 52 -4.00 -12.02 -19.45
C LYS A 52 -2.82 -11.95 -20.43
N ARG A 53 -2.76 -12.90 -21.35
CA ARG A 53 -1.80 -12.90 -22.46
C ARG A 53 -2.48 -13.34 -23.75
N GLU A 54 -2.01 -12.79 -24.85
CA GLU A 54 -2.45 -13.18 -26.21
C GLU A 54 -1.46 -14.17 -26.86
N THR A 55 -0.31 -14.41 -26.21
CA THR A 55 0.77 -15.30 -26.68
C THR A 55 0.96 -16.49 -25.73
N PRO A 56 1.53 -17.60 -26.21
CA PRO A 56 1.94 -18.71 -25.34
C PRO A 56 2.93 -18.25 -24.27
N ILE A 57 3.02 -19.04 -23.19
CA ILE A 57 3.99 -18.80 -22.13
C ILE A 57 5.40 -18.75 -22.74
N PRO A 58 6.15 -17.65 -22.59
CA PRO A 58 7.53 -17.60 -23.07
C PRO A 58 8.38 -18.65 -22.36
N ASP A 59 9.20 -19.38 -23.12
CA ASP A 59 10.22 -20.26 -22.54
C ASP A 59 11.28 -19.43 -21.80
N GLY A 60 11.69 -19.85 -20.60
CA GLY A 60 12.72 -19.20 -19.82
C GLY A 60 12.35 -19.04 -18.34
N ASP A 61 12.80 -17.93 -17.74
CA ASP A 61 12.55 -17.64 -16.32
C ASP A 61 11.04 -17.62 -16.03
N PRO A 62 10.60 -18.20 -14.91
CA PRO A 62 9.19 -18.19 -14.54
C PRO A 62 8.69 -16.77 -14.29
N LEU A 63 7.41 -16.55 -14.55
CA LEU A 63 6.74 -15.29 -14.21
C LEU A 63 6.69 -15.16 -12.68
N GLN A 64 7.08 -14.00 -12.19
CA GLN A 64 6.98 -13.62 -10.79
C GLN A 64 6.02 -12.44 -10.66
N VAL A 65 5.34 -12.39 -9.53
CA VAL A 65 4.42 -11.34 -9.11
C VAL A 65 4.90 -10.71 -7.81
N ILE A 66 4.86 -9.39 -7.77
CA ILE A 66 5.16 -8.57 -6.61
C ILE A 66 3.95 -7.67 -6.34
N VAL A 67 3.48 -7.64 -5.11
CA VAL A 67 2.39 -6.77 -4.68
C VAL A 67 2.90 -5.85 -3.59
N ALA A 68 2.87 -4.53 -3.82
CA ALA A 68 3.34 -3.52 -2.88
C ALA A 68 2.19 -2.56 -2.53
N VAL A 69 1.81 -2.51 -1.26
CA VAL A 69 0.76 -1.63 -0.73
C VAL A 69 1.41 -0.50 0.06
N SER A 70 1.10 0.74 -0.29
CA SER A 70 1.60 1.94 0.40
C SER A 70 0.46 2.82 0.87
N GLY A 71 0.46 3.18 2.15
CA GLY A 71 -0.48 4.14 2.73
C GLY A 71 -0.17 5.60 2.35
N PRO A 72 -1.03 6.55 2.80
CA PRO A 72 -0.83 7.96 2.56
C PRO A 72 0.53 8.42 3.07
N SER A 73 1.24 9.19 2.25
CA SER A 73 2.56 9.73 2.58
C SER A 73 2.43 11.18 3.02
N ALA A 74 2.95 11.50 4.20
CA ALA A 74 3.07 12.86 4.70
C ALA A 74 4.53 13.13 5.10
N PRO A 75 4.99 14.40 5.05
CA PRO A 75 6.29 14.75 5.58
C PRO A 75 6.39 14.43 7.07
N VAL A 76 7.48 13.78 7.49
CA VAL A 76 7.71 13.40 8.89
C VAL A 76 9.00 14.04 9.39
N LEU A 77 8.92 14.76 10.51
CA LEU A 77 10.09 15.33 11.17
C LEU A 77 10.68 14.33 12.17
N VAL A 78 11.87 13.81 11.85
CA VAL A 78 12.59 12.83 12.68
C VAL A 78 13.60 13.55 13.55
N ARG A 79 13.67 13.20 14.84
CA ARG A 79 14.59 13.81 15.80
C ARG A 79 15.53 12.79 16.41
N ARG A 80 16.83 13.11 16.45
CA ARG A 80 17.84 12.30 17.14
C ARG A 80 17.90 12.71 18.60
N LYS A 81 17.63 11.77 19.50
CA LYS A 81 17.84 11.96 20.94
C LYS A 81 19.23 11.47 21.32
N GLU A 82 19.97 12.33 22.00
CA GLU A 82 21.27 12.00 22.59
C GLU A 82 21.24 12.34 24.07
N LYS A 83 22.00 11.60 24.88
CA LYS A 83 22.10 11.86 26.31
C LYS A 83 23.27 12.82 26.56
N LYS A 84 22.98 14.09 26.78
CA LYS A 84 23.99 15.10 27.17
C LYS A 84 23.82 15.45 28.64
N LEU A 85 24.92 15.46 29.39
CA LEU A 85 24.91 15.81 30.82
C LEU A 85 23.85 15.04 31.64
N GLY A 86 23.62 13.76 31.31
CA GLY A 86 22.66 12.91 32.03
C GLY A 86 21.19 13.05 31.60
N ILE A 87 20.83 14.02 30.75
CA ILE A 87 19.47 14.25 30.26
C ILE A 87 19.35 13.94 28.76
N TRP A 88 18.17 13.47 28.34
CA TRP A 88 17.87 13.24 26.93
C TRP A 88 17.50 14.55 26.25
N VAL A 89 18.27 14.95 25.25
CA VAL A 89 18.02 16.15 24.45
C VAL A 89 17.92 15.79 22.98
N ASN A 90 17.01 16.48 22.27
CA ASN A 90 16.94 16.40 20.82
C ASN A 90 18.12 17.19 20.25
N THR A 91 19.10 16.51 19.68
CA THR A 91 20.35 17.14 19.23
C THR A 91 20.26 17.52 17.76
N ASP A 92 19.64 16.66 16.94
CA ASP A 92 19.47 16.90 15.51
C ASP A 92 18.03 16.62 15.07
N SER A 93 17.61 17.22 13.95
CA SER A 93 16.34 16.94 13.30
C SER A 93 16.48 16.90 11.78
N VAL A 94 15.84 15.94 11.14
CA VAL A 94 15.79 15.80 9.67
C VAL A 94 14.33 15.65 9.25
N LEU A 95 13.93 16.42 8.24
CA LEU A 95 12.64 16.27 7.59
C LEU A 95 12.75 15.14 6.55
N VAL A 96 11.85 14.16 6.66
CA VAL A 96 11.68 13.11 5.65
C VAL A 96 10.46 13.49 4.82
N ASP A 97 10.70 13.94 3.58
CA ASP A 97 9.66 14.48 2.71
C ASP A 97 8.53 13.50 2.39
N SER A 98 8.86 12.22 2.24
CA SER A 98 7.85 11.20 1.95
C SER A 98 8.20 9.88 2.61
N ALA A 99 7.50 9.58 3.71
CA ALA A 99 7.48 8.27 4.33
C ALA A 99 6.01 7.80 4.36
N PRO A 100 5.65 6.72 3.66
CA PRO A 100 4.31 6.15 3.73
C PRO A 100 3.92 5.84 5.17
N SER A 101 2.68 6.09 5.57
CA SER A 101 2.19 5.69 6.90
C SER A 101 2.23 4.16 7.11
N PHE A 102 2.12 3.41 6.03
CA PHE A 102 2.16 1.95 5.96
C PHE A 102 2.85 1.51 4.67
N TYR A 103 3.60 0.41 4.71
CA TYR A 103 4.23 -0.17 3.53
C TYR A 103 4.41 -1.69 3.66
N ALA A 104 3.69 -2.47 2.86
CA ALA A 104 3.87 -3.91 2.81
C ALA A 104 4.15 -4.36 1.37
N ALA A 105 5.22 -5.14 1.17
CA ALA A 105 5.48 -5.80 -0.09
C ALA A 105 5.42 -7.32 0.07
N ALA A 106 4.76 -8.00 -0.87
CA ALA A 106 4.68 -9.45 -0.95
C ALA A 106 5.27 -9.91 -2.29
N THR A 107 6.09 -10.95 -2.29
CA THR A 107 6.69 -11.51 -3.51
C THR A 107 6.41 -13.01 -3.65
N SER A 108 6.42 -13.50 -4.88
CA SER A 108 6.21 -14.94 -5.20
C SER A 108 7.50 -15.77 -5.16
N ALA A 109 8.65 -15.10 -5.22
CA ALA A 109 9.99 -15.66 -5.06
C ALA A 109 10.79 -14.79 -4.09
N PRO A 110 12.01 -15.18 -3.66
CA PRO A 110 12.87 -14.30 -2.87
C PRO A 110 13.03 -12.93 -3.55
N PHE A 111 13.06 -11.84 -2.79
CA PHE A 111 12.96 -10.47 -3.35
C PHE A 111 14.04 -10.20 -4.40
N SER A 112 15.28 -10.66 -4.15
CA SER A 112 16.42 -10.51 -5.07
C SER A 112 16.29 -11.28 -6.39
N GLN A 113 15.40 -12.29 -6.44
CA GLN A 113 15.09 -13.04 -7.66
C GLN A 113 13.85 -12.46 -8.36
N ALA A 114 12.88 -11.99 -7.57
CA ALA A 114 11.65 -11.38 -8.08
C ALA A 114 11.91 -10.01 -8.72
N LEU A 115 12.84 -9.21 -8.19
CA LEU A 115 13.15 -7.88 -8.71
C LEU A 115 14.66 -7.62 -8.69
N SER A 116 15.22 -7.18 -9.81
CA SER A 116 16.61 -6.76 -9.87
C SER A 116 16.80 -5.40 -9.20
N ASP A 117 18.02 -5.11 -8.75
CA ASP A 117 18.33 -3.82 -8.10
C ASP A 117 18.13 -2.62 -9.04
N THR A 118 18.36 -2.80 -10.34
CA THR A 118 18.13 -1.78 -11.37
C THR A 118 16.64 -1.47 -11.55
N GLU A 119 15.79 -2.48 -11.40
CA GLU A 119 14.35 -2.33 -11.50
C GLU A 119 13.79 -1.74 -10.21
N ASP A 120 14.36 -2.13 -9.06
CA ASP A 120 14.02 -1.53 -7.77
C ASP A 120 14.40 -0.03 -7.70
N LEU A 121 15.54 0.37 -8.30
CA LEU A 121 15.89 1.78 -8.52
C LEU A 121 14.79 2.56 -9.24
N ARG A 122 14.20 1.95 -10.28
CA ARG A 122 13.19 2.57 -11.13
C ARG A 122 11.81 2.59 -10.50
N HIS A 123 11.40 1.48 -9.88
CA HIS A 123 10.03 1.27 -9.40
C HIS A 123 9.85 1.48 -7.87
N ARG A 124 10.95 1.56 -7.11
CA ARG A 124 10.96 1.84 -5.66
C ARG A 124 10.06 0.88 -4.88
N VAL A 125 10.42 -0.41 -4.94
CA VAL A 125 9.65 -1.52 -4.33
C VAL A 125 10.25 -1.94 -3.00
N SER A 126 11.56 -1.83 -2.80
CA SER A 126 12.15 -2.06 -1.48
C SER A 126 11.78 -0.92 -0.53
N ILE A 127 11.60 -1.26 0.76
CA ILE A 127 11.28 -0.28 1.81
C ILE A 127 12.26 0.90 1.80
N ARG A 128 13.57 0.62 1.62
CA ARG A 128 14.61 1.67 1.57
C ARG A 128 14.35 2.69 0.47
N ARG A 129 13.87 2.26 -0.70
CA ARG A 129 13.63 3.14 -1.85
C ARG A 129 12.23 3.72 -1.89
N ALA A 130 11.28 3.09 -1.21
CA ALA A 130 9.93 3.61 -1.02
C ALA A 130 9.91 4.87 -0.14
N ILE A 131 10.85 4.98 0.81
CA ILE A 131 11.04 6.19 1.62
C ILE A 131 11.88 7.19 0.83
N ARG A 132 11.33 8.37 0.57
CA ARG A 132 12.05 9.47 -0.05
C ARG A 132 12.51 10.45 1.03
N SER A 133 13.81 10.44 1.31
CA SER A 133 14.47 11.49 2.06
C SER A 133 15.05 12.49 1.06
N VAL A 134 14.40 13.63 0.83
CA VAL A 134 15.06 14.83 0.29
C VAL A 134 15.11 15.84 1.42
N GLY A 135 16.15 16.67 1.48
CA GLY A 135 16.24 17.74 2.47
C GLY A 135 17.17 17.51 3.66
N ALA A 136 18.04 16.49 3.65
CA ALA A 136 19.29 16.69 4.37
C ALA A 136 20.05 17.76 3.60
N ASP A 137 20.17 18.96 4.17
CA ASP A 137 21.19 19.91 3.75
C ASP A 137 22.47 19.11 3.45
N MET A 138 23.14 19.41 2.33
CA MET A 138 24.31 18.66 1.85
C MET A 138 25.48 18.57 2.85
N ASN A 139 25.31 19.18 4.03
CA ASN A 139 26.22 19.20 5.17
C ASN A 139 25.93 18.13 6.25
N ILE A 140 24.86 17.33 6.15
CA ILE A 140 24.55 16.28 7.14
C ILE A 140 24.92 14.91 6.56
N ALA A 141 26.05 14.35 7.01
CA ALA A 141 26.54 13.02 6.65
C ALA A 141 25.58 11.85 7.03
N ASP A 142 24.49 12.13 7.76
CA ASP A 142 23.65 11.13 8.43
C ASP A 142 22.27 10.86 7.80
N ALA A 143 21.92 11.42 6.64
CA ALA A 143 20.58 11.23 6.03
C ALA A 143 20.16 9.74 5.92
N GLN A 144 21.12 8.87 5.62
CA GLN A 144 20.91 7.42 5.57
C GLN A 144 20.64 6.79 6.95
N GLU A 145 21.26 7.32 8.01
CA GLU A 145 21.02 6.86 9.37
C GLU A 145 19.60 7.20 9.83
N PHE A 146 19.11 8.40 9.50
CA PHE A 146 17.72 8.79 9.76
C PHE A 146 16.71 7.91 9.01
N THR A 147 16.97 7.62 7.72
CA THR A 147 16.10 6.71 6.95
C THR A 147 16.09 5.30 7.57
N ARG A 148 17.25 4.77 7.95
CA ARG A 148 17.36 3.49 8.67
C ARG A 148 16.61 3.51 10.01
N ALA A 149 16.67 4.61 10.75
CA ALA A 149 15.94 4.76 12.01
C ALA A 149 14.43 4.74 11.80
N VAL A 150 13.90 5.47 10.81
CA VAL A 150 12.48 5.45 10.45
C VAL A 150 12.02 4.07 10.05
N MET A 151 12.78 3.41 9.17
CA MET A 151 12.48 2.04 8.76
C MET A 151 12.37 1.11 9.95
N ARG A 152 13.37 1.12 10.83
CA ARG A 152 13.40 0.26 12.03
C ARG A 152 12.21 0.52 12.95
N ILE A 153 11.87 1.78 13.19
CA ILE A 153 10.72 2.15 14.03
C ILE A 153 9.42 1.61 13.42
N ARG A 154 9.20 1.87 12.12
CA ARG A 154 7.99 1.43 11.40
C ARG A 154 7.90 -0.09 11.27
N GLN A 155 9.03 -0.79 11.11
CA GLN A 155 9.08 -2.25 11.10
C GLN A 155 8.73 -2.82 12.48
N ASN A 156 9.24 -2.23 13.56
CA ASN A 156 8.91 -2.64 14.93
C ASN A 156 7.44 -2.38 15.28
N GLU A 157 6.82 -1.36 14.68
CA GLU A 157 5.39 -1.06 14.79
C GLU A 157 4.52 -1.97 13.89
N GLY A 158 5.12 -2.87 13.09
CA GLY A 158 4.40 -3.73 12.14
C GLY A 158 3.87 -3.00 10.90
N LEU A 159 4.17 -1.70 10.74
CA LEU A 159 3.69 -0.89 9.62
C LEU A 159 4.46 -1.16 8.33
N TYR A 160 5.74 -1.52 8.44
CA TYR A 160 6.61 -1.82 7.30
C TYR A 160 7.00 -3.30 7.26
N SER A 161 6.74 -3.98 6.14
CA SER A 161 7.09 -5.39 5.98
C SER A 161 7.43 -5.75 4.52
N ILE A 162 8.34 -6.71 4.35
CA ILE A 162 8.54 -7.43 3.09
C ILE A 162 8.34 -8.91 3.41
N ARG A 163 7.40 -9.54 2.71
CA ARG A 163 7.05 -10.94 2.87
C ARG A 163 7.40 -11.67 1.58
N GLU A 164 8.45 -12.46 1.64
CA GLU A 164 8.94 -13.21 0.50
C GLU A 164 8.24 -14.56 0.39
N ASN A 165 8.03 -15.03 -0.84
CA ASN A 165 7.39 -16.32 -1.14
C ASN A 165 5.96 -16.46 -0.59
N THR A 166 5.22 -15.35 -0.42
CA THR A 166 3.83 -15.37 0.06
C THR A 166 2.81 -15.16 -1.04
N VAL A 167 3.24 -14.71 -2.23
CA VAL A 167 2.35 -14.61 -3.39
C VAL A 167 2.30 -15.98 -4.08
N ALA A 168 1.13 -16.61 -4.04
CA ALA A 168 0.89 -17.84 -4.80
C ALA A 168 0.61 -17.46 -6.26
N VAL A 169 1.28 -18.14 -7.19
CA VAL A 169 1.09 -17.97 -8.63
C VAL A 169 0.76 -19.33 -9.23
N ASP A 170 -0.48 -19.51 -9.66
CA ASP A 170 -1.00 -20.76 -10.21
C ASP A 170 -0.97 -20.70 -11.74
N GLU A 171 -0.30 -21.68 -12.35
CA GLU A 171 -0.17 -21.84 -13.81
C GLU A 171 0.32 -20.58 -14.55
N GLN A 172 1.08 -19.72 -13.85
CA GLN A 172 1.51 -18.39 -14.35
C GLN A 172 0.34 -17.53 -14.87
N THR A 173 -0.89 -17.80 -14.42
CA THR A 173 -2.11 -17.19 -14.95
C THR A 173 -2.94 -16.56 -13.84
N LEU A 174 -2.98 -17.15 -12.66
CA LEU A 174 -3.66 -16.58 -11.50
C LEU A 174 -2.63 -16.28 -10.42
N PHE A 175 -2.82 -15.18 -9.71
CA PHE A 175 -2.08 -14.95 -8.47
C PHE A 175 -2.99 -14.54 -7.34
N ARG A 176 -2.55 -14.81 -6.11
CA ARG A 176 -3.18 -14.34 -4.88
C ARG A 176 -2.16 -14.10 -3.78
N THR A 177 -2.43 -13.12 -2.94
CA THR A 177 -1.68 -12.84 -1.72
C THR A 177 -2.59 -12.16 -0.72
N GLU A 178 -2.28 -12.35 0.55
CA GLU A 178 -2.98 -11.68 1.64
C GLU A 178 -2.05 -10.60 2.21
N ILE A 179 -2.58 -9.40 2.51
CA ILE A 179 -1.85 -8.28 3.10
C ILE A 179 -2.44 -7.94 4.47
N ASP A 180 -1.65 -8.18 5.51
CA ASP A 180 -2.05 -7.93 6.88
C ASP A 180 -1.96 -6.43 7.15
N MET A 181 -3.08 -5.82 7.50
CA MET A 181 -3.14 -4.41 7.89
C MET A 181 -3.36 -4.29 9.40
N PRO A 182 -2.43 -3.69 10.15
CA PRO A 182 -2.53 -3.60 11.61
C PRO A 182 -3.62 -2.63 12.07
N ALA A 183 -4.06 -2.71 13.32
CA ALA A 183 -5.12 -1.83 13.86
C ALA A 183 -4.82 -0.32 13.79
N ASN A 184 -3.55 0.07 13.76
CA ASN A 184 -3.08 1.46 13.83
C ASN A 184 -2.92 2.14 12.45
N LEU A 185 -3.76 1.78 11.46
CA LEU A 185 -3.75 2.42 10.15
C LEU A 185 -4.09 3.91 10.22
N THR A 186 -3.44 4.68 9.35
CA THR A 186 -3.82 6.08 9.10
C THR A 186 -4.93 6.13 8.06
N GLU A 187 -5.96 6.93 8.29
CA GLU A 187 -7.03 7.17 7.32
C GLU A 187 -6.48 7.87 6.06
N GLY A 188 -6.95 7.43 4.88
CA GLY A 188 -6.58 7.99 3.58
C GLY A 188 -6.55 6.93 2.48
N GLU A 189 -6.02 7.33 1.33
CA GLU A 189 -5.88 6.46 0.16
C GLU A 189 -4.61 5.60 0.26
N TYR A 190 -4.78 4.29 0.08
CA TYR A 190 -3.69 3.33 0.02
C TYR A 190 -3.53 2.87 -1.43
N ILE A 191 -2.31 2.86 -1.93
CA ILE A 191 -2.03 2.46 -3.31
C ILE A 191 -1.45 1.04 -3.29
N ALA A 192 -2.16 0.10 -3.90
CA ALA A 192 -1.66 -1.24 -4.19
C ALA A 192 -1.08 -1.27 -5.61
N ARG A 193 0.22 -1.49 -5.71
CA ARG A 193 0.95 -1.65 -6.98
C ARG A 193 1.30 -3.12 -7.17
N ILE A 194 0.98 -3.65 -8.34
CA ILE A 194 1.28 -5.02 -8.74
C ILE A 194 2.30 -4.95 -9.87
N PHE A 195 3.41 -5.65 -9.72
CA PHE A 195 4.43 -5.78 -10.74
C PHE A 195 4.50 -7.24 -11.20
N LEU A 196 4.43 -7.44 -12.50
CA LEU A 196 4.81 -8.68 -13.14
C LEU A 196 6.28 -8.59 -13.50
N THR A 197 7.05 -9.62 -13.16
CA THR A 197 8.47 -9.66 -13.45
C THR A 197 8.91 -10.99 -14.04
N ARG A 198 9.98 -10.97 -14.84
CA ARG A 198 10.62 -12.16 -15.41
C ARG A 198 12.13 -11.98 -15.39
N GLY A 199 12.85 -12.90 -14.77
CA GLY A 199 14.30 -12.76 -14.56
C GLY A 199 14.67 -11.47 -13.81
N GLY A 200 13.84 -11.08 -12.85
CA GLY A 200 14.00 -9.83 -12.08
C GLY A 200 13.62 -8.54 -12.81
N ARG A 201 13.18 -8.57 -14.08
CA ARG A 201 12.78 -7.39 -14.85
C ARG A 201 11.28 -7.17 -14.84
N VAL A 202 10.80 -5.94 -14.62
CA VAL A 202 9.38 -5.61 -14.72
C VAL A 202 8.93 -5.67 -16.17
N VAL A 203 7.99 -6.57 -16.45
CA VAL A 203 7.36 -6.71 -17.78
C VAL A 203 6.06 -5.93 -17.86
N SER A 204 5.37 -5.78 -16.74
CA SER A 204 4.10 -5.05 -16.65
C SER A 204 3.88 -4.56 -15.22
N SER A 205 3.16 -3.46 -15.08
CA SER A 205 2.79 -2.92 -13.77
C SER A 205 1.36 -2.41 -13.79
N PHE A 206 0.64 -2.66 -12.70
CA PHE A 206 -0.72 -2.20 -12.49
C PHE A 206 -0.83 -1.53 -11.12
N GLN A 207 -1.78 -0.60 -10.97
CA GLN A 207 -2.03 0.04 -9.69
C GLN A 207 -3.53 0.18 -9.45
N THR A 208 -3.92 0.10 -8.18
CA THR A 208 -5.28 0.30 -7.72
C THR A 208 -5.28 0.97 -6.35
N THR A 209 -6.36 1.67 -6.03
CA THR A 209 -6.50 2.39 -4.77
C THR A 209 -7.42 1.63 -3.83
N ILE A 210 -7.02 1.53 -2.58
CA ILE A 210 -7.79 1.00 -1.46
C ILE A 210 -8.15 2.19 -0.58
N ASP A 211 -9.44 2.46 -0.43
CA ASP A 211 -9.92 3.55 0.41
C ASP A 211 -10.01 3.08 1.87
N VAL A 212 -9.17 3.65 2.74
CA VAL A 212 -9.12 3.32 4.16
C VAL A 212 -9.69 4.48 4.95
N ARG A 213 -10.84 4.25 5.57
CA ARG A 213 -11.59 5.31 6.26
C ARG A 213 -12.22 4.86 7.55
N LYS A 214 -12.38 5.82 8.47
CA LYS A 214 -13.07 5.58 9.72
C LYS A 214 -14.56 5.43 9.45
N VAL A 215 -15.12 4.29 9.83
CA VAL A 215 -16.57 4.03 9.77
C VAL A 215 -17.06 3.67 11.15
N GLY A 216 -18.25 4.11 11.52
CA GLY A 216 -18.80 3.83 12.84
C GLY A 216 -20.04 4.64 13.14
N LEU A 217 -20.55 4.48 14.37
CA LEU A 217 -21.73 5.21 14.86
C LEU A 217 -21.58 6.72 14.68
N GLU A 218 -20.39 7.28 14.91
CA GLU A 218 -20.11 8.71 14.72
C GLU A 218 -20.35 9.15 13.27
N ARG A 219 -19.85 8.40 12.29
CA ARG A 219 -20.06 8.70 10.87
C ARG A 219 -21.52 8.47 10.46
N PHE A 220 -22.16 7.43 10.98
CA PHE A 220 -23.59 7.20 10.77
C PHE A 220 -24.43 8.36 11.29
N LEU A 221 -24.21 8.80 12.54
CA LEU A 221 -24.89 9.95 13.15
C LEU A 221 -24.58 11.24 12.39
N PHE A 222 -23.33 11.47 11.99
CA PHE A 222 -22.95 12.61 11.17
C PHE A 222 -23.70 12.62 9.84
N ASN A 223 -23.72 11.49 9.14
CA ASN A 223 -24.41 11.38 7.85
C ASN A 223 -25.92 11.52 8.02
N LEU A 224 -26.51 10.94 9.07
CA LEU A 224 -27.92 11.10 9.39
C LEU A 224 -28.26 12.58 9.65
N ALA A 225 -27.42 13.28 10.43
CA ALA A 225 -27.61 14.69 10.74
C ALA A 225 -27.49 15.61 9.52
N HIS A 226 -26.57 15.31 8.58
CA HIS A 226 -26.32 16.18 7.42
C HIS A 226 -27.16 15.82 6.19
N GLN A 227 -27.42 14.53 5.93
CA GLN A 227 -28.15 14.06 4.75
C GLN A 227 -29.64 13.85 5.03
N GLN A 228 -30.02 13.55 6.28
CA GLN A 228 -31.42 13.35 6.69
C GLN A 228 -31.73 14.07 8.02
N PRO A 229 -31.60 15.42 8.08
CA PRO A 229 -31.66 16.16 9.35
C PRO A 229 -32.96 15.94 10.13
N VAL A 230 -34.09 15.80 9.43
CA VAL A 230 -35.41 15.56 10.03
C VAL A 230 -35.43 14.21 10.77
N LEU A 231 -34.90 13.15 10.16
CA LEU A 231 -34.87 11.82 10.77
C LEU A 231 -33.94 11.79 11.98
N TYR A 232 -32.77 12.45 11.88
CA TYR A 232 -31.86 12.62 13.01
C TYR A 232 -32.51 13.37 14.17
N GLY A 233 -33.26 14.44 13.90
CA GLY A 233 -34.00 15.19 14.91
C GLY A 233 -35.06 14.35 15.62
N LEU A 234 -35.88 13.60 14.86
CA LEU A 234 -36.90 12.71 15.43
C LEU A 234 -36.29 11.59 16.28
N MET A 235 -35.21 10.96 15.79
CA MET A 235 -34.48 9.95 16.55
C MET A 235 -33.92 10.54 17.86
N SER A 236 -33.31 11.72 17.80
CA SER A 236 -32.76 12.41 18.97
C SER A 236 -33.85 12.73 19.99
N LEU A 237 -35.03 13.19 19.54
CA LEU A 237 -36.17 13.46 20.41
C LEU A 237 -36.70 12.17 21.06
N ALA A 238 -36.81 11.08 20.31
CA ALA A 238 -37.24 9.79 20.83
C ALA A 238 -36.28 9.27 21.92
N ILE A 239 -34.96 9.36 21.69
CA ILE A 239 -33.93 9.00 22.66
C ILE A 239 -34.05 9.87 23.92
N ALA A 240 -34.25 11.19 23.78
CA ALA A 240 -34.41 12.09 24.91
C ALA A 240 -35.63 11.77 25.77
N ILE A 241 -36.78 11.47 25.14
CA ILE A 241 -38.01 11.06 25.84
C ILE A 241 -37.78 9.75 26.59
N ALA A 242 -37.18 8.75 25.93
CA ALA A 242 -36.90 7.46 26.53
C ALA A 242 -35.93 7.58 27.72
N ALA A 243 -34.89 8.40 27.59
CA ALA A 243 -33.92 8.66 28.66
C ALA A 243 -34.57 9.38 29.86
N GLY A 244 -35.39 10.41 29.60
CA GLY A 244 -36.10 11.15 30.65
C GLY A 244 -37.09 10.27 31.41
N TRP A 245 -37.85 9.44 30.69
CA TRP A 245 -38.76 8.47 31.31
C TRP A 245 -38.01 7.40 32.10
N GLY A 246 -36.93 6.84 31.55
CA GLY A 246 -36.10 5.83 32.19
C GLY A 246 -35.42 6.33 33.47
N ALA A 247 -34.87 7.55 33.45
CA ALA A 247 -34.29 8.17 34.65
C ALA A 247 -35.35 8.37 35.74
N SER A 248 -36.54 8.85 35.38
CA SER A 248 -37.67 9.01 36.32
C SER A 248 -38.08 7.68 36.97
N ALA A 249 -38.16 6.61 36.16
CA ALA A 249 -38.45 5.26 36.67
C ALA A 249 -37.35 4.74 37.61
N ALA A 250 -36.08 4.93 37.25
CA ALA A 250 -34.94 4.52 38.09
C ALA A 250 -34.91 5.26 39.43
N PHE A 251 -35.12 6.59 39.43
CA PHE A 251 -35.18 7.38 40.66
C PHE A 251 -36.36 7.01 41.55
N ARG A 252 -37.48 6.57 40.95
CA ARG A 252 -38.64 6.08 41.70
C ARG A 252 -38.34 4.72 42.34
N ALA A 253 -37.69 3.82 41.62
CA ALA A 253 -37.28 2.52 42.14
C ALA A 253 -36.26 2.65 43.29
N LEU A 254 -35.29 3.56 43.17
CA LEU A 254 -34.28 3.81 44.22
C LEU A 254 -34.84 4.49 45.48
N ARG A 255 -35.94 5.24 45.37
CA ARG A 255 -36.65 5.83 46.52
C ARG A 255 -37.69 4.89 47.16
N GLY A 256 -38.01 3.79 46.48
CA GLY A 256 -38.98 2.78 46.92
C GLY A 256 -38.34 1.59 47.65
N ASN A 257 -37.02 1.62 47.84
CA ASN A 257 -36.24 0.76 48.74
C ASN A 257 -35.69 1.62 49.89
#